data_AF-A0A9E3KD87-F1
#
_entry.id   AF-A0A9E3KD87-F1
#
_cell.length_a   1.000
_cell.length_b   1.000
_cell.length_c   1.000
_cell.angle_alpha   90.00
_cell.angle_beta   90.00
_cell.angle_gamma   90.00
#
_symmetry.space_group_name_H-M   'P 1'
#
loop_
_entity.id
_entity.type
_entity.pdbx_description
1 polymer ?
#
loop_
_entity_poly.entity_id
_entity_poly.type
_entity_poly.pdbx_seq_one_letter_code
_entity_poly.pdbx_strand_id
1 'polypeptide(L)' 'MEMSPLAVALGDPAGIGPEIAAKAWDARTQYDLAPFFAVGDRRSIQAVWNGPIQQISNPDEAVAC' A
#
# COMPACT_ATOMS: atom_id res chain seq x y z
N MET A 1 18.89 -1.38 11.84
CA MET A 1 17.69 -0.59 12.21
C MET A 1 16.54 -1.23 11.47
N GLU A 2 15.59 -1.82 12.18
CA GLU A 2 14.35 -2.29 11.55
C GLU A 2 13.53 -1.08 11.15
N MET A 3 13.17 -1.00 9.87
CA MET A 3 12.39 0.12 9.34
C MET A 3 10.91 -0.16 9.63
N SER A 4 10.28 0.68 10.45
CA SER A 4 8.85 0.59 10.71
C SER A 4 8.05 0.86 9.43
N PRO A 5 6.93 0.15 9.21
CA PRO A 5 6.08 0.38 8.04
C PRO A 5 5.51 1.80 7.97
N LEU A 6 5.47 2.35 6.75
CA LEU A 6 4.87 3.65 6.48
C LEU A 6 3.36 3.51 6.24
N ALA A 7 2.58 4.36 6.89
CA ALA A 7 1.16 4.52 6.58
C ALA A 7 1.00 5.50 5.39
N VAL A 8 0.46 5.03 4.27
CA VAL A 8 0.18 5.82 3.08
C VAL A 8 -1.32 6.10 3.00
N ALA A 9 -1.73 7.34 3.25
CA ALA A 9 -3.12 7.74 3.06
C ALA A 9 -3.48 7.75 1.57
N LEU A 10 -4.58 7.10 1.18
CA LEU A 10 -5.00 7.01 -0.22
C LEU A 10 -5.55 8.33 -0.80
N GLY A 11 -6.06 9.21 0.07
CA GLY A 11 -6.68 10.46 -0.35
C GLY A 11 -8.06 10.24 -0.97
N ASP A 12 -8.41 11.07 -1.96
CA ASP A 12 -9.69 11.01 -2.67
C ASP A 12 -9.73 9.80 -3.64
N PRO A 13 -10.71 8.89 -3.51
CA PRO A 13 -10.91 7.77 -4.43
C PRO A 13 -11.03 8.10 -5.92
N ALA A 14 -11.48 9.31 -6.26
CA ALA A 14 -11.61 9.78 -7.64
C ALA A 14 -10.28 10.31 -8.22
N GLY A 15 -9.26 10.51 -7.37
CA GLY A 15 -7.92 10.88 -7.78
C GLY A 15 -7.06 9.66 -8.13
N ILE A 16 -5.77 9.92 -8.42
CA ILE A 16 -4.80 8.88 -8.82
C ILE A 16 -4.01 8.28 -7.65
N GLY A 17 -4.29 8.69 -6.41
CA GLY A 17 -3.59 8.20 -5.21
C GLY A 17 -3.55 6.66 -5.10
N PRO A 18 -4.68 5.96 -5.28
CA PRO A 18 -4.73 4.49 -5.29
C PRO A 18 -3.83 3.87 -6.38
N GLU A 19 -3.80 4.42 -7.59
CA GLU A 19 -2.93 3.92 -8.67
C GLU A 19 -1.45 4.09 -8.34
N ILE A 20 -1.07 5.23 -7.75
CA ILE A 20 0.32 5.49 -7.35
C ILE A 20 0.74 4.52 -6.25
N ALA A 21 -0.11 4.34 -5.23
CA ALA A 21 0.17 3.42 -4.12
C ALA A 21 0.33 1.97 -4.61
N ALA A 22 -0.54 1.51 -5.49
CA ALA A 22 -0.46 0.17 -6.08
C ALA A 22 0.81 -0.02 -6.92
N LYS A 23 1.14 0.94 -7.80
CA LYS A 23 2.38 0.88 -8.61
C LYS A 23 3.63 0.91 -7.74
N ALA A 24 3.63 1.70 -6.67
CA ALA A 24 4.72 1.72 -5.71
C ALA A 24 4.86 0.37 -4.99
N TRP A 25 3.74 -0.30 -4.70
CA TRP A 25 3.74 -1.61 -4.03
C TRP A 25 4.35 -2.70 -4.92
N ASP A 26 3.97 -2.72 -6.20
CA ASP A 26 4.54 -3.65 -7.20
C ASP A 26 6.04 -3.41 -7.40
N ALA A 27 6.46 -2.14 -7.34
CA ALA A 27 7.85 -1.76 -7.55
C ALA A 27 8.70 -1.75 -6.26
N ARG A 28 8.12 -2.09 -5.10
CA ARG A 28 8.77 -1.91 -3.78
C ARG A 28 10.11 -2.62 -3.67
N THR A 29 10.18 -3.87 -4.15
CA THR A 29 11.41 -4.67 -4.13
C THR A 29 12.45 -4.14 -5.11
N GLN A 30 12.02 -3.66 -6.28
CA GLN A 30 12.92 -3.14 -7.29
C GLN A 30 13.62 -1.84 -6.83
N TYR A 31 12.91 -1.00 -6.09
CA TYR A 31 13.41 0.30 -5.65
C TYR A 31 13.83 0.35 -4.17
N ASP A 32 13.89 -0.80 -3.49
CA ASP A 32 14.21 -0.90 -2.06
C ASP A 32 13.37 0.06 -1.20
N LEU A 33 12.08 0.13 -1.49
CA LEU A 33 11.17 1.00 -0.74
C LEU A 33 10.98 0.44 0.67
N ALA A 34 10.86 1.35 1.65
CA ALA A 34 10.46 0.96 3.00
C ALA A 34 9.12 0.21 2.95
N PRO A 35 8.91 -0.80 3.82
CA PRO A 35 7.60 -1.44 3.96
C PRO A 35 6.52 -0.37 4.19
N PHE A 36 5.35 -0.56 3.59
CA PHE A 36 4.27 0.40 3.75
C PHE A 36 2.91 -0.26 3.63
N PHE A 37 1.85 0.44 4.00
CA PHE A 37 0.48 -0.02 3.80
C PHE A 37 -0.42 1.17 3.47
N ALA A 38 -1.49 0.88 2.74
CA ALA A 38 -2.48 1.89 2.38
C ALA A 38 -3.52 2.06 3.50
N VAL A 39 -3.89 3.32 3.77
CA VAL A 39 -5.00 3.69 4.66
C VAL A 39 -6.06 4.41 3.83
N GLY A 40 -7.23 3.79 3.70
CA GLY A 40 -8.36 4.31 2.92
C GLY A 40 -9.35 3.21 2.52
N ASP A 41 -10.20 3.47 1.53
CA ASP A 41 -11.14 2.47 1.02
C ASP A 41 -10.42 1.44 0.15
N ARG A 42 -10.48 0.16 0.56
CA ARG A 42 -9.95 -0.98 -0.21
C ARG A 42 -10.48 -1.05 -1.63
N ARG A 43 -11.71 -0.59 -1.87
CA ARG A 43 -12.35 -0.62 -3.19
C ARG A 43 -11.64 0.27 -4.19
N SER A 44 -11.01 1.35 -3.71
CA SER A 44 -10.22 2.26 -4.55
C SER A 44 -8.96 1.57 -5.10
N ILE A 45 -8.33 0.70 -4.33
CA ILE A 45 -7.19 -0.12 -4.81
C ILE A 45 -7.69 -1.23 -5.73
N GLN A 46 -8.76 -1.93 -5.35
CA GLN A 46 -9.35 -3.02 -6.18
C GLN A 46 -9.77 -2.55 -7.57
N ALA A 47 -10.19 -1.29 -7.71
CA ALA A 47 -10.58 -0.73 -8.99
C ALA A 47 -9.41 -0.54 -9.96
N VAL A 48 -8.17 -0.47 -9.47
CA VAL A 48 -7.00 -0.07 -10.26
C VAL A 48 -5.83 -1.07 -10.21
N TRP A 49 -5.92 -2.09 -9.34
CA TRP A 49 -4.87 -3.08 -9.14
C TRP A 49 -5.44 -4.49 -8.95
N ASN A 50 -4.81 -5.46 -9.61
CA ASN A 50 -5.24 -6.86 -9.61
C ASN A 50 -4.46 -7.75 -8.62
N GLY A 51 -3.56 -7.16 -7.82
CA GLY A 51 -2.79 -7.92 -6.83
C GLY A 51 -3.60 -8.31 -5.59
N PRO A 52 -3.02 -9.17 -4.74
CA PRO A 52 -3.67 -9.60 -3.51
C PRO A 52 -3.82 -8.43 -2.53
N ILE A 53 -4.99 -8.33 -1.91
CA ILE A 53 -5.28 -7.31 -0.90
C ILE A 53 -5.63 -8.00 0.41
N GLN A 54 -4.85 -7.69 1.44
CA GLN A 54 -5.08 -8.13 2.81
C GLN A 54 -5.41 -6.92 3.68
N GLN A 55 -6.44 -7.06 4.52
CA GLN A 55 -6.70 -6.11 5.58
C GLN A 55 -5.79 -6.46 6.77
N ILE A 56 -5.11 -5.45 7.31
CA ILE A 56 -4.23 -5.58 8.48
C ILE A 56 -4.90 -4.95 9.72
N SER A 57 -4.56 -5.44 10.91
CA SER A 57 -5.02 -4.88 12.19
C SER A 57 -3.91 -4.15 12.96
N ASN A 58 -2.65 -4.40 12.62
CA ASN A 58 -1.46 -3.74 13.15
C ASN A 58 -0.50 -3.37 12.00
N PRO A 59 0.14 -2.18 12.02
CA PRO A 59 1.18 -1.81 11.05
C PRO A 59 2.25 -2.87 10.79
N ASP A 60 2.71 -3.60 11.81
CA ASP A 60 3.78 -4.59 11.71
C ASP A 60 3.44 -5.75 10.76
N GLU A 61 2.16 -6.03 10.52
CA GLU A 61 1.71 -7.04 9.55
C GLU A 61 2.14 -6.70 8.12
N ALA A 62 2.37 -5.42 7.80
CA ALA A 62 2.83 -4.99 6.48
C ALA A 62 4.28 -5.38 6.16
N VAL A 63 5.09 -5.71 7.18
CA VAL A 63 6.50 -6.14 6.99
C VAL A 63 6.57 -7.53 6.35
N ALA A 64 5.57 -8.38 6.59
CA ALA A 64 5.57 -9.78 6.20
C ALA A 64 4.98 -10.06 4.79
N CYS A 65 4.57 -9.01 4.06
CA CYS A 65 3.80 -9.09 2.81
C CYS A 65 4.61 -8.87 1.53
#